data_AF-A0A2E7TIP6-F1
#
_entry.id   AF-A0A2E7TIP6-F1
#
_cell.length_a   1.000
_cell.length_b   1.000
_cell.length_c   1.000
_cell.angle_alpha   90.00
_cell.angle_beta   90.00
_cell.angle_gamma   90.00
#
_symmetry.space_group_name_H-M   'P 1'
#
loop_
_entity.id
_entity.type
_entity.pdbx_description
1 polymer ?
#
loop_
_entity_poly.entity_id
_entity_poly.type
_entity_poly.pdbx_seq_one_letter_code
_entity_poly.pdbx_strand_id
1 'polypeptide(L)'
;MGKPLKISEEAAVQMPMKTVASLICMVAIGTWAYFGINEKLNQHSTQLELMTKDLEANSEFRIKYPRGQLGKSSGEAELYMLVEDLYKSVDRLNKAIEDGMHNKVNIEFLQKQMNKVLIDIEKLKDRQRTFANGNGH
;
A
#
# COMPACT_ATOMS: atom_id res chain seq x y z
N MET A 1 17.46 36.37 -90.55
CA MET A 1 17.05 35.04 -91.07
C MET A 1 17.37 34.00 -90.00
N GLY A 2 16.45 33.76 -89.07
CA GLY A 2 16.60 32.76 -88.00
C GLY A 2 15.61 31.62 -88.23
N LYS A 3 16.08 30.39 -88.37
CA LYS A 3 15.20 29.21 -88.51
C LYS A 3 14.46 28.99 -87.19
N PRO A 4 13.13 28.82 -87.18
CA PRO A 4 12.40 28.50 -85.97
C PRO A 4 12.74 27.07 -85.51
N LEU A 5 13.06 26.91 -84.23
CA LEU A 5 13.20 25.61 -83.58
C LEU A 5 11.85 24.88 -83.67
N LYS A 6 11.80 23.83 -84.50
CA LYS A 6 10.66 22.90 -84.53
C LYS A 6 10.73 22.03 -83.29
N ILE A 7 10.00 22.40 -82.24
CA ILE A 7 9.74 21.50 -81.12
C ILE A 7 8.68 20.52 -81.59
N SER A 8 9.11 19.27 -81.84
CA SER A 8 8.21 18.16 -82.14
C SER A 8 7.35 17.86 -80.91
N GLU A 9 6.03 17.79 -81.08
CA GLU A 9 5.08 17.34 -80.04
C GLU A 9 5.32 15.88 -79.59
N GLU A 10 6.14 15.09 -80.29
CA GLU A 10 6.57 13.76 -79.82
C GLU A 10 7.64 13.80 -78.72
N ALA A 11 8.21 14.98 -78.46
CA ALA A 11 9.05 15.21 -77.28
C ALA A 11 8.22 15.47 -76.00
N ALA A 12 6.90 15.20 -76.04
CA ALA A 12 6.08 15.04 -74.85
C ALA A 12 6.53 13.78 -74.08
N VAL A 13 7.60 13.93 -73.31
CA VAL A 13 7.98 13.08 -72.17
C VAL A 13 8.06 11.59 -72.52
N GLN A 14 8.86 11.22 -73.52
CA GLN A 14 9.35 9.85 -73.65
C GLN A 14 10.50 9.61 -72.66
N MET A 15 10.24 9.78 -71.36
CA MET A 15 11.12 9.17 -70.37
C MET A 15 10.86 7.66 -70.37
N PRO A 16 11.89 6.80 -70.30
CA PRO A 16 11.67 5.35 -70.25
C PRO A 16 10.79 5.03 -69.04
N MET A 17 9.61 4.42 -69.24
CA MET A 17 8.69 4.13 -68.12
C MET A 17 9.31 3.26 -67.03
N LYS A 18 10.35 2.49 -67.36
CA LYS A 18 11.17 1.74 -66.39
C LYS A 18 11.94 2.66 -65.44
N THR A 19 12.44 3.79 -65.92
CA THR A 19 13.15 4.80 -65.11
C THR A 19 12.19 5.53 -64.19
N VAL A 20 11.01 5.91 -64.71
CA VAL A 20 9.95 6.55 -63.90
C VAL A 20 9.43 5.61 -62.82
N ALA A 21 9.14 4.35 -63.16
CA ALA A 21 8.70 3.35 -62.20
C ALA A 21 9.77 3.06 -61.13
N SER A 22 11.06 2.99 -61.51
CA SER A 22 12.16 2.82 -60.56
C SER A 22 12.26 3.99 -59.57
N LEU A 23 12.07 5.22 -60.05
CA LEU A 23 12.11 6.43 -59.21
C LEU A 23 10.95 6.45 -58.22
N ILE A 24 9.74 6.09 -58.66
CA ILE A 24 8.56 5.97 -57.80
C ILE A 24 8.78 4.90 -56.73
N CYS A 25 9.28 3.72 -57.08
CA CYS A 25 9.57 2.65 -56.11
C CYS A 25 10.61 3.08 -55.07
N MET A 26 11.66 3.78 -55.50
CA MET A 26 12.70 4.28 -54.59
C MET A 26 12.15 5.31 -53.59
N VAL A 27 11.35 6.26 -54.09
CA VAL A 27 10.69 7.26 -53.22
C VAL A 27 9.70 6.58 -52.27
N ALA A 28 8.92 5.62 -52.74
CA ALA A 28 7.95 4.89 -51.92
C ALA A 28 8.63 4.13 -50.75
N ILE A 29 9.73 3.42 -51.01
CA ILE A 29 10.49 2.73 -49.97
C ILE A 29 11.14 3.73 -49.01
N GLY A 30 11.69 4.84 -49.53
CA GLY A 30 12.29 5.89 -48.71
C GLY A 30 11.28 6.54 -47.76
N THR A 31 10.09 6.88 -48.26
CA THR A 31 9.00 7.44 -47.46
C THR A 31 8.48 6.45 -46.43
N TRP A 32 8.30 5.18 -46.81
CA TRP A 32 7.88 4.12 -45.88
C TRP A 32 8.90 3.90 -44.75
N ALA A 33 10.18 3.80 -45.07
CA ALA A 33 11.24 3.65 -44.08
C ALA A 33 11.34 4.88 -43.16
N TYR A 34 11.24 6.08 -43.72
CA TYR A 34 11.28 7.32 -42.95
C TYR A 34 10.14 7.42 -41.93
N PHE A 35 8.90 7.14 -42.37
CA PHE A 35 7.75 7.14 -41.46
C PHE A 35 7.83 6.02 -40.42
N GLY A 36 8.25 4.82 -40.79
CA GLY A 36 8.42 3.71 -39.86
C GLY A 36 9.44 4.00 -38.76
N ILE A 37 10.58 4.61 -39.11
CA ILE A 37 11.61 5.01 -38.14
C ILE A 37 11.09 6.13 -37.23
N ASN A 38 10.44 7.15 -37.80
CA ASN A 38 9.91 8.27 -37.01
C ASN A 38 8.82 7.84 -36.04
N GLU A 39 7.93 6.95 -36.45
CA GLU A 39 6.89 6.42 -35.57
C GLU A 39 7.53 5.69 -34.38
N LYS A 40 8.51 4.81 -34.63
CA LYS A 40 9.23 4.11 -33.57
C LYS A 40 9.99 5.05 -32.65
N LEU A 41 10.65 6.07 -33.21
CA LEU A 41 11.35 7.07 -32.43
C LEU A 41 10.39 7.83 -31.51
N ASN A 42 9.21 8.20 -32.01
CA ASN A 42 8.20 8.90 -31.21
C ASN A 42 7.61 8.02 -30.09
N GLN A 43 7.38 6.72 -30.38
CA GLN A 43 6.97 5.73 -29.37
C GLN A 43 8.03 5.61 -28.26
N HIS A 44 9.31 5.48 -28.62
CA HIS A 44 10.40 5.39 -27.65
C HIS A 44 10.59 6.68 -26.86
N SER A 45 10.48 7.84 -27.50
CA SER A 45 10.56 9.14 -26.83
C SER A 45 9.46 9.28 -25.77
N THR A 46 8.22 8.91 -26.11
CA THR A 46 7.10 8.94 -25.16
C THR A 46 7.32 7.95 -24.00
N GLN A 47 7.79 6.74 -24.30
CA GLN A 47 8.08 5.74 -23.28
C GLN A 47 9.19 6.21 -22.33
N LEU A 48 10.25 6.84 -22.84
CA LEU A 48 11.32 7.39 -22.02
C LEU A 48 10.81 8.52 -21.13
N GLU A 49 9.99 9.44 -21.66
CA GLU A 49 9.41 10.52 -20.86
C GLU A 49 8.56 9.97 -19.71
N LEU A 50 7.72 8.97 -19.98
CA LEU A 50 6.93 8.29 -18.94
C LEU A 50 7.83 7.62 -17.91
N MET A 51 8.85 6.88 -18.34
CA MET A 51 9.83 6.26 -17.43
C MET A 51 10.54 7.28 -16.56
N THR A 52 10.95 8.42 -17.12
CA THR A 52 11.61 9.49 -16.35
C THR A 52 10.65 10.05 -15.30
N LYS A 53 9.40 10.34 -15.66
CA LYS A 53 8.38 10.80 -14.70
C LYS A 53 8.13 9.76 -13.60
N ASP A 54 8.06 8.48 -13.94
CA ASP A 54 7.87 7.41 -12.95
C ASP A 54 9.06 7.29 -12.00
N LEU A 55 10.29 7.45 -12.50
CA LEU A 55 11.50 7.44 -11.67
C LEU A 55 11.56 8.65 -10.73
N GLU A 56 11.22 9.85 -11.23
CA GLU A 56 11.15 11.06 -10.42
C GLU A 56 10.07 10.94 -9.34
N ALA A 57 8.87 10.49 -9.70
CA ALA A 57 7.78 10.25 -8.76
C ALA A 57 8.15 9.16 -7.73
N ASN A 58 8.85 8.11 -8.12
CA ASN A 58 9.33 7.06 -7.21
C ASN A 58 10.37 7.61 -6.22
N SER A 59 11.32 8.41 -6.71
CA SER A 59 12.32 9.07 -5.87
C SER A 59 11.65 10.04 -4.89
N GLU A 60 10.70 10.84 -5.39
CA GLU A 60 9.91 11.75 -4.58
C GLU A 60 9.12 11.01 -3.50
N PHE A 61 8.43 9.92 -3.86
CA PHE A 61 7.71 9.07 -2.91
C PHE A 61 8.68 8.53 -1.84
N ARG A 62 9.80 7.93 -2.23
CA ARG A 62 10.79 7.39 -1.27
C ARG A 62 11.34 8.44 -0.31
N ILE A 63 11.53 9.67 -0.76
CA ILE A 63 12.09 10.75 0.07
C ILE A 63 11.01 11.36 0.95
N LYS A 64 9.84 11.66 0.40
CA LYS A 64 8.80 12.43 1.09
C LYS A 64 7.84 11.58 1.91
N TYR A 65 7.63 10.30 1.56
CA TYR A 65 6.73 9.39 2.27
C TYR A 65 7.16 9.16 3.73
N PRO A 66 8.43 8.78 4.03
CA PRO A 66 8.88 8.65 5.42
C PRO A 66 8.88 9.99 6.18
N ARG A 67 8.93 11.11 5.45
CA ARG A 67 8.96 12.47 6.01
C ARG A 67 7.57 13.06 6.25
N GLY A 68 6.50 12.36 5.86
CA GLY A 68 5.12 12.85 5.97
C GLY A 68 4.85 14.11 5.14
N GLN A 69 5.65 14.35 4.09
CA GLN A 69 5.53 15.51 3.20
C GLN A 69 4.69 15.19 1.95
N LEU A 70 4.46 13.90 1.67
CA LEU A 70 3.33 13.51 0.83
C LEU A 70 2.06 13.72 1.65
N GLY A 71 1.06 14.39 1.07
CA GLY A 71 -0.25 14.49 1.69
C GLY A 71 -0.81 13.10 2.00
N LYS A 72 -1.65 13.00 3.04
CA LYS A 72 -2.20 11.71 3.44
C LYS A 72 -3.06 11.13 2.32
N SER A 73 -2.66 9.98 1.79
CA SER A 73 -3.52 9.22 0.86
C SER A 73 -4.76 8.73 1.60
N SER A 74 -5.89 8.59 0.90
CA SER A 74 -7.14 8.04 1.50
C SER A 74 -6.91 6.67 2.15
N GLY A 75 -6.03 5.84 1.58
CA GLY A 75 -5.65 4.55 2.18
C GLY A 75 -4.82 4.68 3.47
N GLU A 76 -4.02 5.74 3.61
CA GLU A 76 -3.30 6.00 4.87
C GLU A 76 -4.24 6.46 5.98
N ALA A 77 -5.30 7.20 5.63
CA ALA A 77 -6.32 7.59 6.60
C ALA A 77 -7.06 6.37 7.17
N GLU A 78 -7.43 5.42 6.30
CA GLU A 78 -8.03 4.15 6.73
C GLU A 78 -7.07 3.32 7.59
N LEU A 79 -5.81 3.19 7.18
CA LEU A 79 -4.78 2.51 7.98
C LEU A 79 -4.59 3.17 9.35
N TYR A 80 -4.59 4.50 9.42
CA TYR A 80 -4.48 5.22 10.69
C TYR A 80 -5.69 4.97 11.59
N MET A 81 -6.90 4.93 11.02
CA MET A 81 -8.12 4.60 11.76
C MET A 81 -8.08 3.17 12.30
N LEU A 82 -7.62 2.20 11.51
CA LEU A 82 -7.45 0.81 11.94
C LEU A 82 -6.42 0.68 13.07
N VAL A 83 -5.30 1.38 12.96
CA VAL A 83 -4.27 1.41 14.00
C VAL A 83 -4.80 2.04 15.29
N GLU A 84 -5.58 3.12 15.19
CA GLU A 84 -6.20 3.76 16.35
C GLU A 84 -7.19 2.81 17.06
N ASP A 85 -8.03 2.10 16.30
CA ASP A 85 -8.97 1.12 16.86
C ASP A 85 -8.24 -0.07 17.53
N LEU A 86 -7.15 -0.53 16.92
CA LEU A 86 -6.30 -1.58 17.48
C LEU A 86 -5.65 -1.11 18.78
N TYR A 87 -5.15 0.14 18.84
CA TYR A 87 -4.59 0.72 20.06
C TYR A 87 -5.63 0.80 21.19
N LYS A 88 -6.85 1.27 20.88
CA LYS A 88 -7.98 1.31 21.85
C LYS A 88 -8.34 -0.09 22.34
N SER A 89 -8.31 -1.08 21.46
CA SER A 89 -8.57 -2.48 21.83
C SER A 89 -7.51 -3.03 22.76
N VAL A 90 -6.23 -2.75 22.50
CA VAL A 90 -5.12 -3.14 23.38
C VAL A 90 -5.22 -2.44 24.74
N ASP A 91 -5.57 -1.15 24.80
CA ASP A 91 -5.76 -0.42 26.06
C ASP A 91 -6.89 -1.04 26.91
N ARG A 92 -8.03 -1.39 26.28
CA ARG A 92 -9.12 -2.10 26.96
C ARG A 92 -8.69 -3.47 27.49
N LEU A 93 -7.91 -4.22 26.73
CA LEU A 93 -7.37 -5.51 27.17
C LEU A 93 -6.45 -5.35 28.38
N ASN A 94 -5.55 -4.37 28.35
CA ASN A 94 -4.66 -4.10 29.48
C ASN A 94 -5.42 -3.75 30.76
N LYS A 95 -6.46 -2.91 30.67
CA LYS A 95 -7.34 -2.60 31.81
C LYS A 95 -8.06 -3.85 32.34
N ALA A 96 -8.60 -4.68 31.46
CA ALA A 96 -9.25 -5.92 31.87
C ALA A 96 -8.28 -6.90 32.54
N ILE A 97 -7.02 -6.95 32.11
CA ILE A 97 -5.96 -7.74 32.75
C ILE A 97 -5.65 -7.20 34.15
N GLU A 98 -5.51 -5.88 34.29
CA GLU A 98 -5.26 -5.22 35.57
C GLU A 98 -6.39 -5.48 36.58
N ASP A 99 -7.65 -5.28 36.16
CA ASP A 99 -8.83 -5.59 36.96
C ASP A 99 -8.89 -7.08 37.34
N GLY A 100 -8.56 -7.97 36.40
CA GLY A 100 -8.48 -9.41 36.63
C GLY A 100 -7.44 -9.80 37.69
N MET A 101 -6.27 -9.14 37.69
CA MET A 101 -5.25 -9.34 38.72
C MET A 101 -5.72 -8.88 40.10
N HIS A 102 -6.35 -7.71 40.20
CA HIS A 102 -6.90 -7.23 41.47
C HIS A 102 -8.00 -8.16 42.01
N ASN A 103 -8.88 -8.65 41.15
CA ASN A 103 -9.89 -9.64 41.53
C ASN A 103 -9.26 -10.93 42.05
N LYS A 104 -8.20 -11.43 41.40
CA LYS A 104 -7.47 -12.62 41.86
C LYS A 104 -6.90 -12.42 43.26
N VAL A 105 -6.19 -11.32 43.50
CA VAL A 105 -5.59 -11.02 44.83
C VAL A 105 -6.67 -10.88 45.90
N ASN A 106 -7.78 -10.21 45.60
CA ASN A 106 -8.90 -10.06 46.52
C ASN A 106 -9.54 -11.41 46.86
N ILE A 107 -9.73 -12.28 45.87
CA ILE A 107 -10.27 -13.64 46.08
C ILE A 107 -9.32 -14.45 46.96
N GLU A 108 -8.01 -14.42 46.69
CA GLU A 108 -7.02 -15.12 47.52
C GLU A 108 -7.02 -14.62 48.97
N PHE A 109 -7.18 -13.32 49.17
CA PHE A 109 -7.29 -12.72 50.50
C PHE A 109 -8.58 -13.17 51.21
N LEU A 110 -9.73 -13.10 50.53
CA LEU A 110 -11.01 -13.55 51.07
C LEU A 110 -10.99 -15.04 51.42
N GLN A 111 -10.36 -15.89 50.59
CA GLN A 111 -10.19 -17.31 50.87
C GLN A 111 -9.36 -17.55 52.14
N LYS A 112 -8.24 -16.83 52.33
CA LYS A 112 -7.44 -16.92 53.56
C LYS A 112 -8.22 -16.48 54.80
N GLN A 113 -8.99 -15.40 54.69
CA GLN A 113 -9.83 -14.94 55.80
C GLN A 113 -10.94 -15.95 56.12
N MET A 114 -11.59 -16.52 55.10
CA MET A 114 -12.60 -17.55 55.28
C MET A 114 -12.03 -18.78 55.99
N ASN A 115 -10.83 -19.23 55.62
CA ASN A 115 -10.15 -20.33 56.30
C ASN A 115 -9.90 -20.02 57.79
N LYS A 116 -9.49 -18.79 58.12
CA LYS A 116 -9.32 -18.37 59.52
C LYS A 116 -10.66 -18.37 60.27
N VAL A 117 -11.71 -17.83 59.65
CA VAL A 117 -13.07 -17.79 60.23
C VAL A 117 -13.58 -19.20 60.51
N LEU A 118 -13.38 -20.15 59.59
CA LEU A 118 -13.75 -21.56 59.80
C LEU A 118 -13.02 -22.17 61.01
N ILE A 119 -11.72 -21.93 61.13
CA ILE A 119 -10.93 -22.38 62.30
C ILE A 119 -11.44 -21.76 63.60
N ASP A 120 -11.76 -20.46 63.59
CA ASP A 120 -12.26 -19.76 64.77
C ASP A 120 -13.67 -20.25 65.17
N ILE A 121 -14.53 -20.56 64.19
CA ILE A 121 -15.83 -21.19 64.42
C ILE A 121 -15.66 -22.58 65.06
N GLU A 122 -14.72 -23.40 64.58
CA GLU A 122 -14.43 -24.71 65.18
C GLU A 122 -13.98 -24.57 66.64
N LYS A 123 -13.06 -23.64 66.93
CA LYS A 123 -12.62 -23.35 68.30
C LYS A 123 -13.77 -22.87 69.21
N LEU A 124 -14.66 -22.03 68.70
CA LEU A 124 -15.84 -21.55 69.46
C LEU A 124 -16.81 -22.70 69.74
N LYS A 125 -17.06 -23.57 68.76
CA LYS A 125 -17.88 -24.77 68.91
C LYS A 125 -17.30 -25.72 69.96
N ASP A 126 -15.99 -25.95 69.94
CA ASP A 126 -15.33 -26.83 70.93
C ASP A 126 -15.36 -26.21 72.33
N ARG A 127 -15.12 -24.90 72.46
CA ARG A 127 -15.29 -24.19 73.75
C ARG A 127 -16.72 -24.30 74.26
N GLN A 128 -17.73 -24.08 73.41
CA GLN A 128 -19.12 -24.21 73.79
C GLN A 128 -19.44 -25.63 74.30
N ARG A 129 -18.91 -26.66 73.64
CA ARG A 129 -19.03 -28.06 74.10
C ARG A 129 -18.40 -28.26 75.48
N THR A 130 -17.22 -27.70 75.73
CA THR A 130 -16.58 -27.79 77.05
C THR A 130 -17.35 -27.04 78.15
N PHE A 131 -17.95 -25.88 77.85
CA PHE A 131 -18.79 -25.16 78.81
C PHE A 131 -20.09 -25.92 79.12
N ALA A 132 -20.73 -26.51 78.11
CA ALA A 132 -21.94 -27.32 78.30
C ALA A 132 -21.68 -28.57 79.16
N ASN A 133 -20.48 -29.16 79.07
CA ASN A 133 -20.10 -30.33 79.86
C ASN A 133 -19.43 -30.00 81.22
N GLY A 134 -19.12 -28.72 81.47
CA GLY A 134 -18.34 -28.28 82.64
C GLY A 134 -19.15 -27.68 83.79
N ASN A 135 -20.45 -27.48 83.64
CA ASN A 135 -21.29 -26.90 84.70
C ASN A 135 -21.88 -28.01 85.60
N GLY A 136 -21.00 -28.71 86.30
CA GLY A 136 -21.30 -29.65 87.37
C GLY A 136 -20.61 -29.22 88.65
N HIS A 137 -21.19 -28.22 89.32
CA HIS A 137 -21.16 -28.13 90.78
C HIS A 137 -22.44 -28.76 91.31
#